data_AF-A0AAX6DNT9-F1
#
_entry.id   AF-A0AAX6DNT9-F1
#
_cell.length_a   1.000
_cell.length_b   1.000
_cell.length_c   1.000
_cell.angle_alpha   90.00
_cell.angle_beta   90.00
_cell.angle_gamma   90.00
#
_symmetry.space_group_name_H-M   'P 1'
#
loop_
_entity.id
_entity.type
_entity.pdbx_description
1 polymer ?
#
loop_
_entity_poly.entity_id
_entity_poly.type
_entity_poly.pdbx_seq_one_letter_code
_entity_poly.pdbx_strand_id
1 'polypeptide(L)'
;MAFRNNVYGKPSIAISSVDHTGNQPGTGGQRWMPDKLQSGLSHGMSFSSVTFESELPLSLAVFQSSVLRWMSKTTGLLRAKGIIWFAEDRGSRFIFQWSGLKRVEAISGRPWESAPKSCLVFIGIDESELEAITVQLSRSVEPHVNISPDTSICKEYAVSFSEKVAADGRFKEPSLNKEPLVIFGLKGSPLRGIRESELNGALMRVVNGKGSIFLTATTCSEEYNLQLLLDKDSEPDEAWNEIRLAASSVISKLCKNFCPCRSDLAAHAH
;
A
#
# COMPACT_ATOMS: atom_id res chain seq x y z
N MET A 1 -30.07 17.13 30.71
CA MET A 1 -30.89 16.49 29.65
C MET A 1 -29.94 15.88 28.64
N ALA A 2 -30.04 14.57 28.47
CA ALA A 2 -29.20 13.78 27.58
C ALA A 2 -29.65 13.95 26.13
N PHE A 3 -28.73 14.25 25.22
CA PHE A 3 -28.90 13.98 23.80
C PHE A 3 -27.88 12.92 23.38
N ARG A 4 -28.27 11.66 23.58
CA ARG A 4 -27.75 10.53 22.81
C ARG A 4 -28.51 10.54 21.48
N ASN A 5 -27.85 10.87 20.40
CA ASN A 5 -28.25 10.42 19.06
C ASN A 5 -27.03 9.76 18.42
N ASN A 6 -27.03 8.43 18.45
CA ASN A 6 -26.15 7.57 17.67
C ASN A 6 -26.40 7.85 16.18
N VAL A 7 -25.48 8.57 15.54
CA VAL A 7 -25.35 8.58 14.08
C VAL A 7 -24.07 7.82 13.76
N TYR A 8 -24.14 6.50 13.85
CA TYR A 8 -23.08 5.65 13.31
C TYR A 8 -23.38 5.41 11.83
N GLY A 9 -22.63 6.08 10.94
CA GLY A 9 -22.63 5.80 9.51
C GLY A 9 -22.16 4.37 9.29
N LYS A 10 -23.02 3.53 8.69
CA LYS A 10 -22.62 2.19 8.25
C LYS A 10 -21.71 2.32 7.02
N PRO A 11 -20.72 1.43 6.84
CA PRO A 11 -20.02 1.33 5.57
C PRO A 11 -21.04 1.10 4.45
N SER A 12 -20.93 1.88 3.37
CA SER A 12 -21.79 1.78 2.20
C SER A 12 -21.00 1.15 1.06
N ILE A 13 -21.70 0.31 0.28
CA ILE A 13 -21.16 -0.31 -0.93
C ILE A 13 -21.98 0.25 -2.09
N ALA A 14 -21.30 0.86 -3.05
CA ALA A 14 -21.90 1.36 -4.28
C ALA A 14 -21.30 0.61 -5.47
N ILE A 15 -22.16 0.17 -6.39
CA ILE A 15 -21.80 -0.66 -7.53
C ILE A 15 -22.11 0.12 -8.81
N SER A 16 -21.14 0.16 -9.73
CA SER A 16 -21.37 0.63 -11.09
C SER A 16 -20.68 -0.31 -12.08
N SER A 17 -21.50 -0.99 -12.88
CA SER A 17 -21.05 -1.78 -14.02
C SER A 17 -21.17 -0.94 -15.30
N VAL A 18 -20.14 -0.96 -16.14
CA VAL A 18 -20.17 -0.37 -17.48
C VAL A 18 -19.96 -1.49 -18.47
N ASP A 19 -21.06 -1.98 -19.02
CA ASP A 19 -21.01 -2.90 -20.15
C ASP A 19 -20.59 -2.13 -21.41
N HIS A 20 -19.36 -2.37 -21.85
CA HIS A 20 -18.96 -2.01 -23.21
C HIS A 20 -19.46 -3.06 -24.20
N THR A 21 -20.78 -3.09 -24.42
CA THR A 21 -21.32 -3.72 -25.64
C THR A 21 -20.99 -2.80 -26.80
N GLY A 22 -20.02 -3.19 -27.62
CA GLY A 22 -19.71 -2.49 -28.88
C GLY A 22 -20.93 -2.52 -29.80
N ASN A 23 -21.69 -1.42 -29.83
CA ASN A 23 -22.71 -1.20 -30.86
C ASN A 23 -21.98 -0.96 -32.19
N GLN A 24 -21.86 -1.99 -33.02
CA GLN A 24 -21.56 -1.80 -34.44
C GLN A 24 -22.85 -1.51 -35.21
N PRO A 25 -22.92 -0.41 -35.98
CA PRO A 25 -23.92 -0.29 -37.03
C PRO A 25 -23.53 -1.19 -38.21
N GLY A 26 -24.44 -2.08 -38.61
CA GLY A 26 -24.24 -2.95 -39.76
C GLY A 26 -24.36 -2.19 -41.07
N THR A 27 -23.32 -2.23 -41.90
CA THR A 27 -23.39 -2.06 -43.36
C THR A 27 -22.28 -2.89 -44.02
N GLY A 28 -22.67 -3.67 -45.04
CA GLY A 28 -21.84 -4.70 -45.67
C GLY A 28 -20.76 -4.17 -46.62
N GLY A 29 -19.80 -5.05 -46.93
CA GLY A 29 -18.78 -4.86 -47.97
C GLY A 29 -17.55 -5.75 -47.74
N GLN A 30 -17.09 -6.44 -48.79
CA GLN A 30 -16.18 -7.58 -48.73
C GLN A 30 -14.68 -7.28 -48.46
N ARG A 31 -14.07 -8.21 -47.71
CA ARG A 31 -12.78 -8.91 -47.93
C ARG A 31 -11.52 -8.09 -48.23
N TRP A 32 -10.62 -7.93 -47.24
CA TRP A 32 -9.14 -8.02 -47.35
C TRP A 32 -8.56 -8.40 -45.95
N MET A 33 -7.62 -9.35 -45.90
CA MET A 33 -6.73 -9.68 -44.76
C MET A 33 -5.30 -9.33 -45.22
N PRO A 34 -4.44 -8.75 -44.37
CA PRO A 34 -3.60 -9.60 -43.52
C PRO A 34 -3.23 -9.01 -42.13
N ASP A 35 -2.52 -9.84 -41.37
CA ASP A 35 -1.83 -9.63 -40.08
C ASP A 35 -2.64 -9.67 -38.78
N LYS A 36 -2.84 -10.91 -38.31
CA LYS A 36 -3.15 -11.23 -36.91
C LYS A 36 -1.97 -10.88 -36.02
N LEU A 37 -1.90 -9.62 -35.60
CA LEU A 37 -1.38 -9.29 -34.27
C LEU A 37 -2.56 -9.44 -33.29
N GLN A 38 -2.72 -10.62 -32.69
CA GLN A 38 -3.67 -10.80 -31.58
C GLN A 38 -3.11 -10.12 -30.32
N SER A 39 -3.18 -8.79 -30.28
CA SER A 39 -3.12 -8.02 -29.04
C SER A 39 -4.52 -7.53 -28.72
N GLY A 40 -5.27 -8.31 -27.95
CA GLY A 40 -6.59 -7.92 -27.49
C GLY A 40 -7.18 -8.99 -26.59
N LEU A 41 -7.58 -8.58 -25.38
CA LEU A 41 -8.39 -9.39 -24.49
C LEU A 41 -9.58 -9.99 -25.27
N SER A 42 -9.87 -11.27 -25.04
CA SER A 42 -10.92 -12.02 -25.70
C SER A 42 -12.23 -11.21 -25.75
N HIS A 43 -12.83 -11.07 -26.94
CA HIS A 43 -14.14 -10.43 -27.10
C HIS A 43 -15.14 -11.12 -26.16
N GLY A 44 -15.57 -10.40 -25.11
CA GLY A 44 -16.53 -10.92 -24.11
C GLY A 44 -16.20 -10.63 -22.65
N MET A 45 -15.04 -10.05 -22.31
CA MET A 45 -14.77 -9.61 -20.93
C MET A 45 -15.36 -8.22 -20.66
N SER A 46 -16.33 -8.13 -19.75
CA SER A 46 -16.80 -6.86 -19.19
C SER A 46 -15.90 -6.40 -18.04
N PHE A 47 -15.82 -5.09 -17.83
CA PHE A 47 -15.12 -4.52 -16.69
C PHE A 47 -16.15 -4.03 -15.68
N SER A 48 -15.96 -4.41 -14.43
CA SER A 48 -16.78 -3.93 -13.32
C SER A 48 -15.95 -3.06 -12.38
N SER A 49 -16.64 -2.16 -11.69
CA SER A 49 -16.05 -1.34 -10.64
C SER A 49 -16.93 -1.33 -9.40
N VAL A 50 -16.32 -1.61 -8.26
CA VAL A 50 -17.00 -1.62 -6.96
C VAL A 50 -16.31 -0.61 -6.05
N THR A 51 -17.12 0.20 -5.37
CA THR A 51 -16.63 1.21 -4.45
C THR A 51 -16.90 0.80 -3.01
N PHE A 52 -15.88 0.93 -2.16
CA PHE A 52 -15.98 0.82 -0.71
C PHE A 52 -15.87 2.20 -0.10
N GLU A 53 -16.82 2.56 0.77
CA GLU A 53 -16.78 3.79 1.56
C GLU A 53 -16.96 3.50 3.05
N SER A 54 -16.21 4.21 3.89
CA SER A 54 -16.29 4.14 5.34
C SER A 54 -15.97 5.48 5.99
N GLU A 55 -16.89 5.96 6.82
CA GLU A 55 -16.72 7.13 7.71
C GLU A 55 -16.03 6.74 9.03
N LEU A 56 -15.50 5.52 9.11
CA LEU A 56 -14.74 4.97 10.23
C LEU A 56 -13.36 4.52 9.73
N PRO A 57 -12.32 4.54 10.58
CA PRO A 57 -10.98 4.15 10.17
C PRO A 57 -10.90 2.65 9.83
N LEU A 58 -9.94 2.32 8.99
CA LEU A 58 -9.47 0.96 8.80
C LEU A 58 -8.29 0.67 9.72
N SER A 59 -8.16 -0.56 10.21
CA SER A 59 -6.89 -1.01 10.79
C SER A 59 -5.83 -1.11 9.69
N LEU A 60 -4.68 -0.50 9.91
CA LEU A 60 -3.53 -0.58 9.02
C LEU A 60 -3.04 -2.02 8.90
N ALA A 61 -2.95 -2.75 10.01
CA ALA A 61 -2.52 -4.16 10.02
C ALA A 61 -3.40 -5.02 9.12
N VAL A 62 -4.73 -4.93 9.34
CA VAL A 62 -5.69 -5.71 8.57
C VAL A 62 -5.65 -5.30 7.09
N PHE A 63 -5.45 -4.01 6.81
CA PHE A 63 -5.31 -3.53 5.45
C PHE A 63 -4.03 -4.07 4.77
N GLN A 64 -2.88 -4.05 5.45
CA GLN A 64 -1.62 -4.61 4.93
C GLN A 64 -1.80 -6.08 4.55
N SER A 65 -2.32 -6.90 5.48
CA SER A 65 -2.59 -8.32 5.25
C SER A 65 -3.62 -8.56 4.14
N SER A 66 -4.62 -7.68 4.01
CA SER A 66 -5.62 -7.76 2.93
C SER A 66 -5.00 -7.48 1.56
N VAL A 67 -4.13 -6.47 1.42
CA VAL A 67 -3.43 -6.17 0.16
C VAL A 67 -2.60 -7.35 -0.31
N LEU A 68 -1.83 -7.97 0.59
CA LEU A 68 -1.01 -9.15 0.26
C LEU A 68 -1.87 -10.34 -0.20
N ARG A 69 -3.05 -10.52 0.42
CA ARG A 69 -4.03 -11.53 0.01
C ARG A 69 -4.60 -11.24 -1.38
N TRP A 70 -4.97 -9.99 -1.67
CA TRP A 70 -5.52 -9.64 -2.99
C TRP A 70 -4.48 -9.85 -4.09
N MET A 71 -3.23 -9.47 -3.83
CA MET A 71 -2.12 -9.67 -4.76
C MET A 71 -1.88 -11.14 -5.11
N SER A 72 -2.08 -12.06 -4.16
CA SER A 72 -1.82 -13.49 -4.35
C SER A 72 -3.03 -14.29 -4.81
N LYS A 73 -4.26 -13.85 -4.49
CA LYS A 73 -5.47 -14.67 -4.66
C LYS A 73 -6.54 -14.08 -5.56
N THR A 74 -6.51 -12.79 -5.88
CA THR A 74 -7.58 -12.15 -6.67
C THR A 74 -7.13 -12.01 -8.12
N THR A 75 -7.63 -12.88 -8.98
CA THR A 75 -7.24 -12.90 -10.40
C THR A 75 -8.02 -11.87 -11.23
N GLY A 76 -9.23 -11.51 -10.79
CA GLY A 76 -10.08 -10.55 -11.47
C GLY A 76 -9.75 -9.08 -11.16
N LEU A 77 -8.99 -8.78 -10.11
CA LEU A 77 -8.64 -7.41 -9.73
C LEU A 77 -7.52 -6.89 -10.63
N LEU A 78 -7.77 -5.79 -11.34
CA LEU A 78 -6.81 -5.18 -12.27
C LEU A 78 -6.19 -3.91 -11.71
N ARG A 79 -7.00 -3.09 -11.03
CA ARG A 79 -6.56 -1.85 -10.39
C ARG A 79 -7.37 -1.58 -9.13
N ALA A 80 -6.75 -0.91 -8.16
CA ALA A 80 -7.45 -0.29 -7.05
C ALA A 80 -6.86 1.09 -6.78
N LYS A 81 -7.69 2.03 -6.38
CA LYS A 81 -7.24 3.38 -6.03
C LYS A 81 -8.16 3.99 -5.00
N GLY A 82 -7.64 4.91 -4.21
CA GLY A 82 -8.50 5.74 -3.38
C GLY A 82 -7.76 6.40 -2.24
N ILE A 83 -8.55 6.90 -1.29
CA ILE A 83 -8.06 7.50 -0.07
C ILE A 83 -8.40 6.59 1.11
N ILE A 84 -7.50 6.52 2.09
CA ILE A 84 -7.67 5.68 3.27
C ILE A 84 -7.41 6.50 4.52
N TRP A 85 -8.24 6.25 5.52
CA TRP A 85 -8.08 6.72 6.89
C TRP A 85 -7.74 5.54 7.80
N PHE A 86 -6.52 5.52 8.34
CA PHE A 86 -6.07 4.45 9.23
C PHE A 86 -6.27 4.79 10.70
N ALA A 87 -6.54 3.78 11.52
CA ALA A 87 -6.74 3.90 12.97
C ALA A 87 -5.44 4.33 13.69
N GLU A 88 -4.31 3.84 13.21
CA GLU A 88 -2.97 3.98 13.79
C GLU A 88 -2.28 5.28 13.37
N ASP A 89 -2.79 5.94 12.33
CA ASP A 89 -2.32 7.26 11.87
C ASP A 89 -3.50 8.18 11.52
N ARG A 90 -4.28 8.54 12.54
CA ARG A 90 -5.54 9.29 12.41
C ARG A 90 -5.41 10.65 11.73
N GLY A 91 -4.27 11.31 11.91
CA GLY A 91 -4.03 12.66 11.38
C GLY A 91 -3.70 12.68 9.88
N SER A 92 -3.39 11.52 9.30
CA SER A 92 -2.86 11.44 7.94
C SER A 92 -3.90 10.89 6.96
N ARG A 93 -3.90 11.44 5.74
CA ARG A 93 -4.70 10.94 4.63
C ARG A 93 -3.82 10.15 3.69
N PHE A 94 -4.07 8.84 3.55
CA PHE A 94 -3.30 7.99 2.66
C PHE A 94 -3.93 7.94 1.28
N ILE A 95 -3.10 8.05 0.24
CA ILE A 95 -3.48 7.79 -1.14
C ILE A 95 -2.98 6.39 -1.49
N PHE A 96 -3.91 5.47 -1.72
CA PHE A 96 -3.63 4.11 -2.13
C PHE A 96 -3.75 3.96 -3.64
N GLN A 97 -2.76 3.30 -4.25
CA GLN A 97 -2.74 2.98 -5.66
C GLN A 97 -2.18 1.57 -5.84
N TRP A 98 -2.97 0.73 -6.51
CA TRP A 98 -2.62 -0.63 -6.89
C TRP A 98 -2.91 -0.84 -8.38
N SER A 99 -1.96 -1.41 -9.10
CA SER A 99 -2.07 -1.68 -10.54
C SER A 99 -1.17 -2.87 -10.90
N GLY A 100 -1.61 -4.08 -10.56
CA GLY A 100 -0.79 -5.29 -10.62
C GLY A 100 0.51 -5.16 -9.82
N LEU A 101 1.51 -5.98 -10.13
CA LEU A 101 2.81 -5.98 -9.44
C LEU A 101 3.68 -4.76 -9.74
N LYS A 102 3.32 -3.97 -10.76
CA LYS A 102 4.12 -2.79 -11.16
C LYS A 102 3.99 -1.63 -10.19
N ARG A 103 2.87 -1.53 -9.48
CA ARG A 103 2.60 -0.40 -8.58
C ARG A 103 1.66 -0.83 -7.46
N VAL A 104 2.20 -0.84 -6.23
CA VAL A 104 1.49 -1.19 -5.01
C VAL A 104 1.98 -0.25 -3.92
N GLU A 105 1.26 0.86 -3.70
CA GLU A 105 1.74 1.97 -2.88
C GLU A 105 0.59 2.57 -2.06
N ALA A 106 0.82 2.85 -0.78
CA ALA A 106 -0.04 3.70 0.04
C ALA A 106 0.83 4.78 0.68
N ILE A 107 0.60 6.03 0.31
CA ILE A 107 1.46 7.15 0.72
C ILE A 107 0.57 8.18 1.43
N SER A 108 0.92 8.50 2.66
CA SER A 108 0.33 9.59 3.42
C SER A 108 0.68 10.91 2.72
N GLY A 109 -0.36 11.70 2.43
CA GLY A 109 -0.25 12.97 1.75
C GLY A 109 -0.49 14.14 2.70
N ARG A 110 -1.11 15.19 2.16
CA ARG A 110 -1.53 16.36 2.96
C ARG A 110 -2.52 15.95 4.06
N PRO A 111 -2.58 16.73 5.16
CA PRO A 111 -3.59 16.55 6.21
C PRO A 111 -5.01 16.53 5.64
N TRP A 112 -5.94 16.03 6.44
CA TRP A 112 -7.37 16.07 6.10
C TRP A 112 -7.88 17.52 6.05
N GLU A 113 -8.44 17.91 4.90
CA GLU A 113 -9.11 19.22 4.71
C GLU A 113 -10.61 19.17 5.05
N SER A 114 -11.14 17.97 5.29
CA SER A 114 -12.54 17.69 5.60
C SER A 114 -12.64 16.50 6.57
N ALA A 115 -13.85 16.09 6.95
CA ALA A 115 -14.06 14.91 7.79
C ALA A 115 -13.31 13.69 7.20
N PRO A 116 -12.44 13.03 7.97
CA PRO A 116 -11.69 11.87 7.48
C PRO A 116 -12.60 10.70 7.08
N LYS A 117 -12.30 10.07 5.94
CA LYS A 117 -13.03 8.89 5.47
C LYS A 117 -12.18 8.02 4.54
N SER A 118 -12.51 6.75 4.45
CA SER A 118 -11.95 5.84 3.45
C SER A 118 -12.89 5.75 2.26
N CYS A 119 -12.34 5.87 1.04
CA CYS A 119 -13.06 5.68 -0.21
C CYS A 119 -12.11 4.99 -1.19
N LEU A 120 -12.43 3.75 -1.56
CA LEU A 120 -11.62 2.92 -2.45
C LEU A 120 -12.47 2.44 -3.61
N VAL A 121 -11.90 2.49 -4.81
CA VAL A 121 -12.49 1.92 -6.02
C VAL A 121 -11.64 0.75 -6.47
N PHE A 122 -12.28 -0.41 -6.63
CA PHE A 122 -11.69 -1.62 -7.18
C PHE A 122 -12.21 -1.82 -8.61
N ILE A 123 -11.31 -2.14 -9.54
CA ILE A 123 -11.60 -2.26 -10.97
C ILE A 123 -11.08 -3.61 -11.43
N GLY A 124 -11.93 -4.38 -12.10
CA GLY A 124 -11.62 -5.77 -12.45
C GLY A 124 -12.58 -6.37 -13.47
N ILE A 125 -12.44 -7.66 -13.70
CA ILE A 125 -13.24 -8.46 -14.64
C ILE A 125 -14.20 -9.44 -13.95
N ASP A 126 -14.11 -9.58 -12.62
CA ASP A 126 -14.99 -10.44 -11.82
C ASP A 126 -15.62 -9.61 -10.70
N GLU A 127 -16.86 -9.20 -10.92
CA GLU A 127 -17.61 -8.35 -9.98
C GLU A 127 -17.79 -9.00 -8.60
N SER A 128 -18.01 -10.31 -8.55
CA SER A 128 -18.19 -11.05 -7.30
C SER A 128 -16.90 -11.10 -6.48
N GLU A 129 -15.74 -11.24 -7.12
CA GLU A 129 -14.44 -11.10 -6.44
C GLU A 129 -14.23 -9.67 -5.89
N LEU A 130 -14.62 -8.64 -6.65
CA LEU A 130 -14.50 -7.24 -6.20
C LEU A 130 -15.42 -6.95 -5.00
N GLU A 131 -16.65 -7.45 -5.02
CA GLU A 131 -17.58 -7.35 -3.90
C GLU A 131 -17.06 -8.11 -2.66
N ALA A 132 -16.47 -9.28 -2.84
CA ALA A 132 -15.87 -10.01 -1.73
C ALA A 132 -14.75 -9.21 -1.05
N ILE A 133 -14.00 -8.40 -1.81
CA ILE A 133 -13.00 -7.48 -1.25
C ILE A 133 -13.66 -6.39 -0.41
N THR A 134 -14.73 -5.75 -0.89
CA THR A 134 -15.40 -4.67 -0.15
C THR A 134 -16.09 -5.18 1.13
N VAL A 135 -16.64 -6.39 1.09
CA VAL A 135 -17.18 -7.08 2.27
C VAL A 135 -16.07 -7.38 3.29
N GLN A 136 -14.90 -7.84 2.84
CA GLN A 136 -13.75 -8.06 3.73
C GLN A 136 -13.29 -6.75 4.40
N LEU A 137 -13.21 -5.66 3.64
CA LEU A 137 -12.85 -4.35 4.17
C LEU A 137 -13.88 -3.81 5.16
N SER A 138 -15.16 -4.01 4.88
CA SER A 138 -16.24 -3.59 5.79
C SER A 138 -16.15 -4.27 7.17
N ARG A 139 -15.61 -5.50 7.23
CA ARG A 139 -15.36 -6.21 8.49
C ARG A 139 -14.11 -5.71 9.24
N SER A 140 -13.19 -5.04 8.54
CA SER A 140 -11.97 -4.46 9.12
C SER A 140 -12.15 -3.03 9.63
N VAL A 141 -13.35 -2.48 9.49
CA VAL A 141 -13.69 -1.16 10.02
C VAL A 141 -13.72 -1.27 11.55
N GLU A 142 -12.82 -0.56 12.22
CA GLU A 142 -12.74 -0.59 13.68
C GLU A 142 -13.73 0.42 14.30
N PRO A 143 -14.72 -0.03 15.11
CA PRO A 143 -15.66 0.88 15.74
C PRO A 143 -15.02 1.67 16.89
N HIS A 144 -14.10 1.07 17.66
CA HIS A 144 -13.45 1.69 18.81
C HIS A 144 -12.17 0.93 19.22
N VAL A 145 -11.11 1.69 19.55
CA VAL A 145 -9.84 1.23 20.13
C VAL A 145 -10.10 0.73 21.56
N ASN A 146 -10.52 -0.51 21.71
CA ASN A 146 -10.34 -1.21 22.98
C ASN A 146 -8.92 -1.76 22.96
N ILE A 147 -8.10 -1.34 23.92
CA ILE A 147 -6.71 -1.79 24.10
C ILE A 147 -6.75 -3.31 24.21
N SER A 148 -6.46 -3.97 23.10
CA SER A 148 -6.43 -5.42 22.99
C SER A 148 -5.13 -5.92 23.60
N PRO A 149 -5.10 -7.10 24.24
CA PRO A 149 -3.83 -7.76 24.59
C PRO A 149 -2.88 -7.91 23.38
N ASP A 150 -3.42 -7.93 22.15
CA ASP A 150 -2.64 -7.91 20.91
C ASP A 150 -1.76 -6.65 20.79
N THR A 151 -2.13 -5.53 21.43
CA THR A 151 -1.31 -4.31 21.41
C THR A 151 0.04 -4.50 22.11
N SER A 152 0.16 -5.38 23.11
CA SER A 152 1.46 -5.63 23.78
C SER A 152 2.47 -6.28 22.84
N ILE A 153 2.02 -7.30 22.09
CA ILE A 153 2.88 -8.04 21.15
C ILE A 153 3.30 -7.12 19.99
N CYS A 154 2.37 -6.35 19.43
CA CYS A 154 2.70 -5.41 18.34
C CYS A 154 3.75 -4.39 18.77
N LYS A 155 3.74 -3.96 20.04
CA LYS A 155 4.75 -3.06 20.60
C LYS A 155 6.11 -3.71 20.74
N GLU A 156 6.16 -4.93 21.27
CA GLU A 156 7.41 -5.71 21.36
C GLU A 156 8.02 -5.92 19.97
N TYR A 157 7.19 -6.25 18.97
CA TYR A 157 7.63 -6.37 17.58
C TYR A 157 8.13 -5.03 17.02
N ALA A 158 7.44 -3.92 17.30
CA ALA A 158 7.86 -2.60 16.87
C ALA A 158 9.23 -2.21 17.46
N VAL A 159 9.46 -2.50 18.74
CA VAL A 159 10.75 -2.25 19.43
C VAL A 159 11.85 -3.12 18.83
N SER A 160 11.64 -4.44 18.75
CA SER A 160 12.64 -5.37 18.20
C SER A 160 13.00 -5.04 16.74
N PHE A 161 12.01 -4.74 15.91
CA PHE A 161 12.24 -4.31 14.53
C PHE A 161 13.02 -2.99 14.48
N SER A 162 12.67 -2.02 15.33
CA SER A 162 13.36 -0.72 15.39
C SER A 162 14.83 -0.87 15.80
N GLU A 163 15.15 -1.74 16.76
CA GLU A 163 16.54 -2.01 17.14
C GLU A 163 17.36 -2.55 15.95
N LYS A 164 16.77 -3.43 15.13
CA LYS A 164 17.41 -3.97 13.92
C LYS A 164 17.64 -2.89 12.87
N VAL A 165 16.66 -2.00 12.67
CA VAL A 165 16.78 -0.86 11.76
C VAL A 165 17.88 0.10 12.25
N ALA A 166 17.90 0.44 13.54
CA ALA A 166 18.89 1.35 14.13
C ALA A 166 20.33 0.78 14.06
N ALA A 167 20.47 -0.54 14.20
CA ALA A 167 21.75 -1.23 14.08
C ALA A 167 22.31 -1.23 12.64
N ASP A 168 21.48 -1.03 11.63
CA ASP A 168 21.91 -0.97 10.22
C ASP A 168 22.28 0.46 9.83
N GLY A 169 23.58 0.70 9.64
CA GLY A 169 24.14 2.03 9.34
C GLY A 169 23.56 2.71 8.09
N ARG A 170 22.86 1.98 7.20
CA ARG A 170 22.22 2.52 5.99
C ARG A 170 20.87 3.18 6.26
N PHE A 171 20.24 2.89 7.39
CA PHE A 171 18.96 3.45 7.79
C PHE A 171 19.14 4.63 8.75
N LYS A 172 18.17 5.54 8.75
CA LYS A 172 18.00 6.58 9.77
C LYS A 172 17.54 5.93 11.07
N GLU A 173 17.73 6.65 12.17
CA GLU A 173 17.14 6.23 13.45
C GLU A 173 15.62 6.10 13.28
N PRO A 174 15.03 4.93 13.57
CA PRO A 174 13.60 4.75 13.45
C PRO A 174 12.85 5.57 14.50
N SER A 175 11.63 5.96 14.18
CA SER A 175 10.74 6.67 15.10
C SER A 175 9.59 5.77 15.52
N LEU A 176 9.35 5.72 16.84
CA LEU A 176 8.24 5.04 17.49
C LEU A 176 7.21 6.04 18.06
N ASN A 177 7.17 7.27 17.54
CA ASN A 177 6.23 8.31 18.01
C ASN A 177 4.75 7.97 17.77
N LYS A 178 4.46 6.96 16.93
CA LYS A 178 3.13 6.42 16.64
C LYS A 178 3.03 4.93 16.98
N GLU A 179 3.79 4.45 17.97
CA GLU A 179 3.80 3.05 18.41
C GLU A 179 2.37 2.46 18.49
N PRO A 180 2.12 1.25 17.93
CA PRO A 180 3.09 0.27 17.42
C PRO A 180 3.53 0.47 15.96
N LEU A 181 3.18 1.59 15.33
CA LEU A 181 3.64 1.89 13.98
C LEU A 181 5.12 2.31 13.98
N VAL A 182 5.97 1.58 13.26
CA VAL A 182 7.38 1.93 13.08
C VAL A 182 7.53 2.83 11.86
N ILE A 183 8.18 3.99 12.04
CA ILE A 183 8.55 4.89 10.96
C ILE A 183 10.06 4.80 10.74
N PHE A 184 10.50 4.51 9.53
CA PHE A 184 11.92 4.32 9.21
C PHE A 184 12.24 4.77 7.79
N GLY A 185 13.52 4.84 7.44
CA GLY A 185 13.92 5.18 6.09
C GLY A 185 15.42 5.03 5.88
N LEU A 186 15.83 4.88 4.63
CA LEU A 186 17.22 4.91 4.22
C LEU A 186 17.80 6.33 4.36
N LYS A 187 19.08 6.40 4.75
CA LYS A 187 19.85 7.64 4.73
C LYS A 187 20.15 8.03 3.29
N GLY A 188 19.91 9.30 2.97
CA GLY A 188 20.27 9.88 1.69
C GLY A 188 21.76 10.17 1.62
N SER A 189 22.21 10.64 0.46
CA SER A 189 23.50 11.27 0.32
C SER A 189 23.33 12.58 -0.46
N PRO A 190 22.97 13.68 0.22
CA PRO A 190 22.72 14.98 -0.43
C PRO A 190 23.93 15.45 -1.25
N LEU A 191 25.14 15.22 -0.74
CA LEU A 191 26.41 15.55 -1.42
C LEU A 191 26.61 14.79 -2.73
N ARG A 192 25.88 13.68 -2.92
CA ARG A 192 25.91 12.85 -4.14
C ARG A 192 24.63 13.00 -4.96
N GLY A 193 23.74 13.92 -4.58
CA GLY A 193 22.44 14.12 -5.23
C GLY A 193 21.43 13.00 -4.97
N ILE A 194 21.72 12.06 -4.07
CA ILE A 194 20.80 10.96 -3.74
C ILE A 194 19.87 11.43 -2.62
N ARG A 195 18.60 11.62 -2.98
CA ARG A 195 17.57 12.01 -2.02
C ARG A 195 16.98 10.80 -1.31
N GLU A 196 16.65 10.97 -0.03
CA GLU A 196 15.98 9.95 0.78
C GLU A 196 14.67 9.47 0.16
N SER A 197 13.89 10.41 -0.40
CA SER A 197 12.63 10.10 -1.06
C SER A 197 12.77 9.18 -2.28
N GLU A 198 13.89 9.26 -2.99
CA GLU A 198 14.15 8.37 -4.12
C GLU A 198 14.51 6.96 -3.64
N LEU A 199 15.37 6.85 -2.63
CA LEU A 199 15.76 5.58 -2.01
C LEU A 199 14.54 4.88 -1.37
N ASN A 200 13.79 5.59 -0.54
CA ASN A 200 12.64 5.04 0.17
C ASN A 200 11.50 4.69 -0.79
N GLY A 201 11.22 5.54 -1.78
CA GLY A 201 10.24 5.20 -2.82
C GLY A 201 10.65 3.97 -3.65
N ALA A 202 11.95 3.81 -3.94
CA ALA A 202 12.45 2.62 -4.62
C ALA A 202 12.38 1.37 -3.73
N LEU A 203 12.72 1.49 -2.44
CA LEU A 203 12.62 0.41 -1.46
C LEU A 203 11.18 -0.07 -1.30
N MET A 204 10.22 0.85 -1.10
CA MET A 204 8.81 0.51 -1.03
C MET A 204 8.33 -0.25 -2.27
N ARG A 205 8.69 0.21 -3.48
CA ARG A 205 8.30 -0.48 -4.73
C ARG A 205 8.87 -1.89 -4.82
N VAL A 206 10.12 -2.11 -4.40
CA VAL A 206 10.74 -3.44 -4.43
C VAL A 206 10.11 -4.37 -3.41
N VAL A 207 9.90 -3.90 -2.18
CA VAL A 207 9.30 -4.70 -1.09
C VAL A 207 7.83 -5.01 -1.40
N ASN A 208 7.02 -3.99 -1.67
CA ASN A 208 5.60 -4.18 -1.96
C ASN A 208 5.38 -4.99 -3.23
N GLY A 209 6.27 -4.87 -4.23
CA GLY A 209 6.20 -5.64 -5.48
C GLY A 209 6.45 -7.13 -5.31
N LYS A 210 7.14 -7.56 -4.24
CA LYS A 210 7.33 -8.99 -3.93
C LYS A 210 6.07 -9.64 -3.35
N GLY A 211 5.22 -8.87 -2.68
CA GLY A 211 3.94 -9.34 -2.16
C GLY A 211 4.02 -10.18 -0.88
N SER A 212 5.13 -10.08 -0.13
CA SER A 212 5.30 -10.67 1.21
C SER A 212 5.15 -9.64 2.33
N ILE A 213 5.45 -8.37 2.06
CA ILE A 213 5.28 -7.24 3.01
C ILE A 213 4.63 -6.09 2.26
N PHE A 214 3.71 -5.38 2.93
CA PHE A 214 3.14 -4.15 2.41
C PHE A 214 3.57 -2.97 3.30
N LEU A 215 4.52 -2.18 2.80
CA LEU A 215 4.96 -0.92 3.38
C LEU A 215 4.02 0.21 2.94
N THR A 216 3.70 1.07 3.88
CA THR A 216 3.14 2.39 3.59
C THR A 216 4.25 3.44 3.70
N ALA A 217 3.99 4.66 3.27
CA ALA A 217 4.93 5.76 3.41
C ALA A 217 4.24 6.99 3.98
N THR A 218 5.00 7.84 4.64
CA THR A 218 4.56 9.15 5.12
C THR A 218 5.45 10.23 4.54
N THR A 219 4.84 11.36 4.17
CA THR A 219 5.56 12.58 3.78
C THR A 219 5.44 13.68 4.83
N CYS A 220 5.17 13.31 6.08
CA CYS A 220 5.14 14.27 7.17
C CYS A 220 6.49 14.98 7.28
N SER A 221 6.47 16.28 7.61
CA SER A 221 7.66 17.14 7.76
C SER A 221 8.63 17.14 6.56
N GLU A 222 8.11 17.02 5.33
CA GLU A 222 8.89 17.01 4.08
C GLU A 222 9.86 15.83 3.90
N GLU A 223 9.89 14.90 4.86
CA GLU A 223 10.66 13.68 4.78
C GLU A 223 9.78 12.53 4.28
N TYR A 224 10.24 11.84 3.23
CA TYR A 224 9.58 10.63 2.76
C TYR A 224 10.14 9.44 3.56
N ASN A 225 9.38 8.98 4.55
CA ASN A 225 9.72 7.84 5.38
C ASN A 225 8.75 6.67 5.14
N LEU A 226 9.24 5.46 5.33
CA LEU A 226 8.46 4.23 5.25
C LEU A 226 7.82 3.94 6.60
N GLN A 227 6.70 3.22 6.55
CA GLN A 227 5.87 2.86 7.67
C GLN A 227 5.54 1.37 7.59
N LEU A 228 5.69 0.68 8.72
CA LEU A 228 5.36 -0.72 8.87
C LEU A 228 4.74 -0.93 10.24
N LEU A 229 3.58 -1.59 10.26
CA LEU A 229 3.00 -2.15 11.46
C LEU A 229 3.09 -3.67 11.36
N LEU A 230 3.60 -4.29 12.42
CA LEU A 230 3.69 -5.74 12.57
C LEU A 230 2.60 -6.17 13.54
N ASP A 231 1.74 -7.08 13.10
CA ASP A 231 0.72 -7.69 13.94
C ASP A 231 1.20 -9.03 14.52
N LYS A 232 0.34 -9.71 15.29
CA LYS A 232 0.65 -11.00 15.90
C LYS A 232 0.92 -12.13 14.90
N ASP A 233 0.44 -11.99 13.67
CA ASP A 233 0.61 -12.98 12.59
C ASP A 233 1.86 -12.65 11.74
N SER A 234 2.57 -11.57 12.08
CA SER A 234 3.79 -11.13 11.41
C SER A 234 5.03 -11.80 11.98
N GLU A 235 6.05 -11.98 11.14
CA GLU A 235 7.37 -12.49 11.51
C GLU A 235 8.42 -11.36 11.40
N PRO A 236 8.76 -10.66 12.50
CA PRO A 236 9.61 -9.45 12.44
C PRO A 236 11.00 -9.70 11.82
N ASP A 237 11.55 -10.88 12.04
CA ASP A 237 12.89 -11.27 11.57
C ASP A 237 12.91 -11.51 10.07
N GLU A 238 11.89 -12.18 9.55
CA GLU A 238 11.71 -12.36 8.11
C GLU A 238 11.44 -11.02 7.42
N ALA A 239 10.56 -10.20 8.02
CA ALA A 239 10.24 -8.88 7.52
C ALA A 239 11.48 -8.00 7.40
N TRP A 240 12.30 -7.94 8.47
CA TRP A 240 13.55 -7.21 8.46
C TRP A 240 14.54 -7.75 7.42
N ASN A 241 14.73 -9.08 7.34
CA ASN A 241 15.64 -9.68 6.39
C ASN A 241 15.27 -9.32 4.94
N GLU A 242 14.00 -9.34 4.60
CA GLU A 242 13.55 -8.96 3.27
C GLU A 242 13.81 -7.48 2.96
N ILE A 243 13.47 -6.59 3.89
CA ILE A 243 13.69 -5.14 3.77
C ILE A 243 15.19 -4.84 3.66
N ARG A 244 16.02 -5.47 4.48
CA ARG A 244 17.49 -5.32 4.49
C ARG A 244 18.11 -5.74 3.16
N LEU A 245 17.67 -6.85 2.58
CA LEU A 245 18.13 -7.34 1.27
C LEU A 245 17.64 -6.43 0.13
N ALA A 246 16.38 -5.99 0.18
CA ALA A 246 15.83 -5.04 -0.78
C ALA A 246 16.59 -3.71 -0.75
N ALA A 247 16.95 -3.22 0.44
CA ALA A 247 17.77 -2.02 0.63
C ALA A 247 19.15 -2.15 -0.03
N SER A 248 19.84 -3.28 0.15
CA SER A 248 21.12 -3.54 -0.53
C SER A 248 20.98 -3.43 -2.06
N SER A 249 19.93 -4.06 -2.61
CA SER A 249 19.67 -4.02 -4.05
C SER A 249 19.34 -2.62 -4.55
N VAL A 250 18.52 -1.87 -3.82
CA VAL A 250 18.12 -0.49 -4.17
C VAL A 250 19.32 0.45 -4.12
N ILE A 251 20.09 0.43 -3.03
CA ILE A 251 21.30 1.24 -2.87
C ILE A 251 22.30 0.87 -3.95
N SER A 252 22.58 -0.41 -4.17
CA SER A 252 23.48 -0.85 -5.23
C SER A 252 23.05 -0.29 -6.58
N LYS A 253 21.76 -0.40 -6.93
CA LYS A 253 21.21 0.06 -8.21
C LYS A 253 21.24 1.57 -8.42
N LEU A 254 20.88 2.35 -7.41
CA LEU A 254 20.85 3.81 -7.51
C LEU A 254 22.24 4.42 -7.33
N CYS A 255 23.14 3.73 -6.63
CA CYS A 255 24.50 4.18 -6.38
C CYS A 255 25.55 3.60 -7.37
N LYS A 256 25.15 2.85 -8.42
CA LYS A 256 26.09 2.15 -9.34
C LYS A 256 27.16 3.04 -9.95
N ASN A 257 26.87 4.33 -10.12
CA ASN A 257 27.77 5.27 -10.79
C ASN A 257 28.68 6.05 -9.84
N PHE A 258 28.70 5.73 -8.54
CA PHE A 258 29.51 6.46 -7.56
C PHE A 258 30.68 5.63 -7.03
N CYS A 259 31.85 6.27 -6.83
CA CYS A 259 33.01 5.58 -6.27
C CYS A 259 32.70 4.99 -4.86
N PRO A 260 33.00 3.70 -4.63
CA PRO A 260 32.90 3.06 -3.31
C PRO A 260 33.80 3.72 -2.26
N CYS A 261 34.95 4.25 -2.71
CA CYS A 261 35.99 4.90 -1.91
C CYS A 261 35.58 6.15 -1.10
N ARG A 262 34.32 6.60 -1.22
CA ARG A 262 33.82 7.85 -0.63
C ARG A 262 32.42 7.72 -0.03
N SER A 263 31.88 6.51 0.14
CA SER A 263 30.45 6.29 0.44
C SER A 263 30.25 5.44 1.69
N ASP A 264 29.84 6.07 2.80
CA ASP A 264 29.44 5.33 4.00
C ASP A 264 28.27 4.36 3.72
N LEU A 265 27.38 4.72 2.79
CA LEU A 265 26.26 3.88 2.33
C LEU A 265 26.66 2.60 1.58
N ALA A 266 27.82 2.59 0.91
CA ALA A 266 28.27 1.44 0.11
C ALA A 266 29.20 0.53 0.90
N ALA A 267 29.86 1.05 1.94
CA ALA A 267 30.71 0.26 2.84
C ALA A 267 29.93 -0.84 3.58
N HIS A 268 28.62 -0.65 3.77
CA HIS A 268 27.70 -1.60 4.43
C HIS A 268 26.85 -2.43 3.45
N ALA A 269 27.15 -2.41 2.16
CA ALA A 269 26.40 -3.13 1.13
C ALA A 269 26.91 -4.56 0.86
N HIS A 270 27.92 -5.02 1.61
CA HIS A 270 28.53 -6.34 1.52
C HIS A 270 28.23 -7.19 2.75
#